data_AF-A0AA95GL40-F1
#
_entry.id   AF-A0AA95GL40-F1
#
_cell.length_a   1.000
_cell.length_b   1.000
_cell.length_c   1.000
_cell.angle_alpha   90.00
_cell.angle_beta   90.00
_cell.angle_gamma   90.00
#
_symmetry.space_group_name_H-M   'P 1'
#
loop_
_entity.id
_entity.type
_entity.pdbx_description
1 polymer ?
#
loop_
_entity_poly.entity_id
_entity_poly.type
_entity_poly.pdbx_seq_one_letter_code
_entity_poly.pdbx_strand_id
1 'polypeptide(L)'
;MTIISNTHPNLSSDWDNISVAEPSMPTEFRHPPSPEKSGFCSWMRNFFNYLTGTFGEKLTPSKLNSALDDIFSKSNQWQHEAPFYNGGVAQTGYRSKQIDNTTYIVSSACHDLTNASETKSQLSGGRSAAQTLHEIKNAYPHQQVKALIPIAQSNQFGLSTRGHFVLLEVDMNAGKIQSAKIHDSKGGLLDTFYSGAAHLTEQLQAAEGLDLAEDFVITTEYHGDQSLLNGNDCGRFSAYYADKIIHNNLSQANAVDARAFFEEKFKKTS
;
A
#
# COMPACT_ATOMS: atom_id res chain seq x y z
N MET A 1 -65.89 -2.80 -5.44
CA MET A 1 -65.62 -3.02 -4.01
C MET A 1 -64.90 -4.35 -3.93
N THR A 2 -63.57 -4.30 -3.88
CA THR A 2 -62.71 -5.48 -4.04
C THR A 2 -61.68 -5.41 -2.93
N ILE A 3 -61.70 -6.42 -2.07
CA ILE A 3 -60.81 -6.57 -0.92
C ILE A 3 -59.46 -7.10 -1.43
N ILE A 4 -58.38 -6.34 -1.21
CA ILE A 4 -57.01 -6.81 -1.45
C ILE A 4 -56.52 -7.42 -0.14
N SER A 5 -56.26 -8.73 -0.17
CA SER A 5 -55.68 -9.49 0.93
C SER A 5 -54.16 -9.28 0.95
N ASN A 6 -53.64 -8.81 2.09
CA ASN A 6 -52.20 -8.76 2.35
C ASN A 6 -51.70 -10.16 2.74
N THR A 7 -50.97 -10.81 1.83
CA THR A 7 -50.15 -11.98 2.16
C THR A 7 -48.70 -11.55 2.37
N HIS A 8 -48.22 -11.69 3.60
CA HIS A 8 -46.81 -11.57 3.97
C HIS A 8 -45.96 -12.59 3.20
N PRO A 9 -44.80 -12.22 2.62
CA PRO A 9 -43.85 -13.20 2.15
C PRO A 9 -43.08 -13.80 3.34
N ASN A 10 -43.25 -15.10 3.52
CA ASN A 10 -42.40 -15.95 4.35
C ASN A 10 -40.96 -15.88 3.84
N LEU A 11 -40.07 -15.27 4.62
CA LEU A 11 -38.61 -15.41 4.47
C LEU A 11 -38.23 -16.82 4.95
N SER A 12 -38.19 -17.80 4.05
CA SER A 12 -37.51 -19.06 4.31
C SER A 12 -36.01 -18.83 4.19
N SER A 13 -35.33 -18.98 5.32
CA SER A 13 -33.89 -18.89 5.49
C SER A 13 -33.20 -20.13 4.91
N ASP A 14 -32.90 -20.12 3.61
CA ASP A 14 -31.95 -21.07 3.01
C ASP A 14 -30.52 -20.51 3.13
N TRP A 15 -29.94 -20.68 4.33
CA TRP A 15 -28.54 -20.40 4.63
C TRP A 15 -27.61 -21.61 4.35
N ASP A 16 -28.15 -22.73 3.85
CA ASP A 16 -27.44 -24.02 3.84
C ASP A 16 -26.79 -24.41 2.50
N ASN A 17 -26.54 -23.47 1.58
CA ASN A 17 -25.98 -23.84 0.28
C ASN A 17 -24.95 -22.87 -0.32
N ILE A 18 -23.91 -22.52 0.46
CA ILE A 18 -22.65 -21.99 -0.08
C ILE A 18 -21.53 -22.96 0.27
N SER A 19 -21.47 -24.10 -0.42
CA SER A 19 -20.27 -24.94 -0.48
C SER A 19 -19.42 -24.50 -1.68
N VAL A 20 -18.92 -23.28 -1.64
CA VAL A 20 -17.73 -22.92 -2.41
C VAL A 20 -16.56 -23.35 -1.56
N ALA A 21 -15.76 -24.30 -2.05
CA ALA A 21 -14.59 -24.80 -1.37
C ALA A 21 -13.66 -23.62 -1.03
N GLU A 22 -13.68 -23.19 0.24
CA GLU A 22 -12.72 -22.25 0.78
C GLU A 22 -11.32 -22.87 0.64
N PRO A 23 -10.31 -22.14 0.12
CA PRO A 23 -8.94 -22.58 0.26
C PRO A 23 -8.64 -22.72 1.76
N SER A 24 -8.37 -23.95 2.18
CA SER A 24 -8.18 -24.31 3.58
C SER A 24 -7.05 -23.49 4.19
N MET A 25 -7.40 -22.64 5.14
CA MET A 25 -6.44 -21.87 5.94
C MET A 25 -5.42 -22.80 6.62
N PRO A 26 -4.15 -22.40 6.75
CA PRO A 26 -3.27 -22.97 7.75
C PRO A 26 -3.93 -22.84 9.13
N THR A 27 -4.18 -23.97 9.80
CA THR A 27 -4.91 -24.07 11.07
C THR A 27 -4.28 -23.32 12.24
N GLU A 28 -3.04 -22.84 12.10
CA GLU A 28 -2.27 -22.22 13.19
C GLU A 28 -2.77 -20.83 13.61
N PHE A 29 -3.64 -20.17 12.83
CA PHE A 29 -4.04 -18.78 13.07
C PHE A 29 -5.54 -18.56 13.31
N ARG A 30 -6.37 -19.60 13.30
CA ARG A 30 -7.76 -19.53 13.80
C ARG A 30 -7.82 -19.45 15.33
N HIS A 31 -6.70 -19.70 15.99
CA HIS A 31 -6.63 -19.80 17.44
C HIS A 31 -5.68 -18.74 17.99
N PRO A 32 -6.01 -18.11 19.13
CA PRO A 32 -5.10 -17.21 19.81
C PRO A 32 -3.79 -17.94 20.13
N PRO A 33 -2.64 -17.22 20.18
CA PRO A 33 -1.37 -17.85 20.50
C PRO A 33 -1.42 -18.53 21.86
N SER A 34 -0.94 -19.77 21.93
CA SER A 34 -0.90 -20.53 23.18
C SER A 34 0.18 -19.95 24.13
N PRO A 35 -0.14 -19.71 25.41
CA PRO A 35 0.84 -19.28 26.41
C PRO A 35 1.98 -20.30 26.59
N GLU A 36 1.72 -21.58 26.33
CA GLU A 36 2.61 -22.69 26.68
C GLU A 36 3.85 -22.79 25.77
N LYS A 37 3.85 -22.09 24.62
CA LYS A 37 4.91 -22.18 23.60
C LYS A 37 5.85 -20.97 23.56
N SER A 38 5.67 -19.97 24.44
CA SER A 38 6.48 -18.74 24.43
C SER A 38 6.55 -18.06 25.79
N GLY A 39 7.63 -17.33 26.09
CA GLY A 39 7.69 -16.53 27.33
C GLY A 39 6.60 -15.45 27.39
N PHE A 40 6.14 -15.09 28.60
CA PHE A 40 4.97 -14.20 28.82
C PHE A 40 4.96 -12.94 27.95
N CYS A 41 6.07 -12.22 27.83
CA CYS A 41 6.17 -11.02 27.00
C CYS A 41 5.96 -11.31 25.51
N SER A 42 6.48 -12.44 25.01
CA SER A 42 6.29 -12.86 23.63
C SER A 42 4.85 -13.31 23.37
N TRP A 43 4.23 -14.01 24.34
CA TRP A 43 2.83 -14.38 24.26
C TRP A 43 1.93 -13.14 24.21
N MET A 44 2.12 -12.18 25.13
CA MET A 44 1.36 -10.93 25.16
C MET A 44 1.48 -10.15 23.85
N ARG A 45 2.70 -10.02 23.31
CA ARG A 45 2.93 -9.38 22.00
C ARG A 45 2.16 -10.10 20.90
N ASN A 46 2.25 -11.43 20.83
CA ASN A 46 1.57 -12.22 19.81
C ASN A 46 0.05 -12.14 19.97
N PHE A 47 -0.47 -12.07 21.20
CA PHE A 47 -1.88 -11.93 21.49
C PHE A 47 -2.40 -10.55 21.07
N PHE A 48 -1.67 -9.46 21.36
CA PHE A 48 -2.00 -8.14 20.83
C PHE A 48 -1.95 -8.09 19.31
N ASN A 49 -0.97 -8.74 18.69
CA ASN A 49 -0.90 -8.83 17.23
C ASN A 49 -2.12 -9.56 16.67
N TYR A 50 -2.52 -10.68 17.28
CA TYR A 50 -3.74 -11.41 16.92
C TYR A 50 -4.98 -10.51 17.06
N LEU A 51 -5.17 -9.83 18.20
CA LEU A 51 -6.33 -8.96 18.45
C LEU A 51 -6.42 -7.78 17.48
N THR A 52 -5.28 -7.20 17.12
CA THR A 52 -5.23 -6.04 16.22
C THR A 52 -5.19 -6.43 14.74
N GLY A 53 -5.05 -7.72 14.42
CA GLY A 53 -4.81 -8.19 13.06
C GLY A 53 -3.41 -7.81 12.54
N THR A 54 -2.46 -7.52 13.42
CA THR A 54 -1.08 -7.16 13.07
C THR A 54 -0.27 -8.39 12.66
N PHE A 55 0.46 -8.30 11.56
CA PHE A 55 1.39 -9.31 11.06
C PHE A 55 2.74 -9.23 11.75
N GLY A 56 3.33 -8.04 11.79
CA GLY A 56 4.65 -7.87 12.37
C GLY A 56 4.92 -6.45 12.83
N GLU A 57 6.18 -6.18 13.13
CA GLU A 57 6.62 -4.84 13.49
C GLU A 57 6.39 -3.85 12.34
N LYS A 58 6.16 -2.58 12.70
CA LYS A 58 6.04 -1.49 11.73
C LYS A 58 7.30 -1.41 10.87
N LEU A 59 7.13 -1.49 9.56
CA LEU A 59 8.26 -1.38 8.63
C LEU A 59 8.85 0.03 8.65
N THR A 60 10.18 0.11 8.66
CA THR A 60 10.89 1.34 8.28
C THR A 60 10.84 1.47 6.75
N PRO A 61 11.04 2.68 6.18
CA PRO A 61 11.19 2.83 4.73
C PRO A 61 12.26 1.92 4.14
N SER A 62 13.40 1.74 4.83
CA SER A 62 14.47 0.85 4.39
C SER A 62 14.09 -0.63 4.41
N LYS A 63 13.37 -1.10 5.44
CA LYS A 63 12.86 -2.48 5.51
C LYS A 63 11.82 -2.72 4.41
N LEU A 64 10.93 -1.76 4.17
CA LEU A 64 9.98 -1.82 3.05
C LEU A 64 10.72 -1.86 1.72
N ASN A 65 11.71 -1.00 1.51
CA ASN A 65 12.49 -0.99 0.27
C ASN A 65 13.22 -2.33 0.03
N SER A 66 13.80 -2.91 1.07
CA SER A 66 14.46 -4.23 0.97
C SER A 66 13.45 -5.32 0.59
N ALA A 67 12.25 -5.30 1.17
CA ALA A 67 11.19 -6.24 0.78
C ALA A 67 10.74 -6.03 -0.67
N LEU A 68 10.68 -4.79 -1.16
CA LEU A 68 10.38 -4.49 -2.56
C LEU A 68 11.49 -4.99 -3.50
N ASP A 69 12.76 -4.96 -3.09
CA ASP A 69 13.85 -5.58 -3.86
C ASP A 69 13.70 -7.09 -3.98
N ASP A 70 13.23 -7.76 -2.93
CA ASP A 70 13.00 -9.21 -2.94
C ASP A 70 11.77 -9.61 -3.77
N ILE A 71 10.65 -8.88 -3.61
CA ILE A 71 9.39 -9.12 -4.34
C ILE A 71 9.61 -8.84 -5.83
N PHE A 72 10.16 -7.67 -6.16
CA PHE A 72 10.41 -7.20 -7.51
C PHE A 72 11.90 -7.35 -7.86
N SER A 73 12.39 -8.58 -7.76
CA SER A 73 13.81 -8.92 -7.85
C SER A 73 14.33 -9.07 -9.28
N LYS A 74 15.64 -8.87 -9.44
CA LYS A 74 16.36 -9.11 -10.71
C LYS A 74 16.22 -10.54 -11.21
N SER A 75 16.12 -11.53 -10.32
CA SER A 75 15.84 -12.92 -10.69
C SER A 75 14.47 -13.09 -11.35
N ASN A 76 13.51 -12.22 -11.04
CA ASN A 76 12.19 -12.16 -11.67
C ASN A 76 12.14 -11.16 -12.83
N GLN A 77 13.30 -10.82 -13.41
CA GLN A 77 13.49 -9.92 -14.56
C GLN A 77 13.11 -8.46 -14.31
N TRP A 78 13.04 -8.03 -13.05
CA TRP A 78 12.92 -6.62 -12.72
C TRP A 78 14.29 -5.94 -12.79
N GLN A 79 14.36 -4.75 -13.38
CA GLN A 79 15.57 -3.93 -13.35
C GLN A 79 15.54 -3.05 -12.10
N HIS A 80 16.67 -2.89 -11.42
CA HIS A 80 16.80 -2.01 -10.25
C HIS A 80 17.60 -0.79 -10.65
N GLU A 81 17.03 0.39 -10.47
CA GLU A 81 17.50 1.62 -11.10
C GLU A 81 17.57 2.79 -10.11
N ALA A 82 18.23 3.86 -10.55
CA ALA A 82 18.35 5.15 -9.86
C ALA A 82 18.69 5.03 -8.35
N PRO A 83 19.85 4.44 -7.98
CA PRO A 83 20.21 4.33 -6.59
C PRO A 83 20.33 5.72 -5.95
N PHE A 84 19.82 5.86 -4.73
CA PHE A 84 19.92 7.08 -3.94
C PHE A 84 20.37 6.76 -2.50
N TYR A 85 20.79 7.77 -1.76
CA TYR A 85 21.21 7.60 -0.36
C TYR A 85 20.14 8.13 0.59
N ASN A 86 19.74 7.32 1.57
CA ASN A 86 18.87 7.74 2.66
C ASN A 86 19.53 7.36 4.00
N GLY A 87 19.86 8.36 4.82
CA GLY A 87 20.58 8.14 6.08
C GLY A 87 21.97 7.54 5.89
N GLY A 88 22.65 7.87 4.79
CA GLY A 88 23.98 7.34 4.44
C GLY A 88 24.00 5.93 3.88
N VAL A 89 22.83 5.29 3.69
CA VAL A 89 22.71 3.94 3.11
C VAL A 89 22.18 4.04 1.69
N ALA A 90 22.86 3.39 0.74
CA ALA A 90 22.39 3.28 -0.63
C ALA A 90 21.11 2.42 -0.70
N GLN A 91 20.12 2.89 -1.45
CA GLN A 91 18.84 2.23 -1.67
C GLN A 91 18.52 2.23 -3.17
N THR A 92 17.91 1.15 -3.64
CA THR A 92 17.30 1.11 -4.99
C THR A 92 16.21 2.17 -5.05
N GLY A 93 16.27 3.06 -6.04
CA GLY A 93 15.29 4.13 -6.23
C GLY A 93 13.96 3.60 -6.75
N TYR A 94 13.99 2.76 -7.77
CA TYR A 94 12.82 2.06 -8.27
C TYR A 94 13.18 0.75 -8.98
N ARG A 95 12.18 -0.13 -9.11
CA ARG A 95 12.23 -1.37 -9.89
C ARG A 95 11.34 -1.23 -11.11
N SER A 96 11.84 -1.60 -12.29
CA SER A 96 11.11 -1.48 -13.54
C SER A 96 10.96 -2.83 -14.25
N LYS A 97 9.83 -3.03 -14.91
CA LYS A 97 9.61 -4.17 -15.79
C LYS A 97 8.58 -3.81 -16.86
N GLN A 98 8.90 -4.11 -18.12
CA GLN A 98 7.95 -4.04 -19.21
C GLN A 98 7.02 -5.25 -19.15
N ILE A 99 5.70 -5.01 -19.11
CA ILE A 99 4.67 -6.04 -19.21
C ILE A 99 3.69 -5.58 -20.28
N ASP A 100 3.54 -6.39 -21.32
CA ASP A 100 2.87 -6.03 -22.57
C ASP A 100 3.44 -4.71 -23.13
N ASN A 101 2.63 -3.65 -23.16
CA ASN A 101 3.00 -2.33 -23.67
C ASN A 101 3.13 -1.26 -22.58
N THR A 102 3.14 -1.66 -21.30
CA THR A 102 3.29 -0.76 -20.16
C THR A 102 4.58 -1.07 -19.40
N THR A 103 5.39 -0.04 -19.13
CA THR A 103 6.46 -0.15 -18.14
C THR A 103 5.85 0.03 -16.75
N TYR A 104 5.92 -1.03 -15.95
CA TYR A 104 5.55 -0.96 -14.54
C TYR A 104 6.77 -0.50 -13.73
N ILE A 105 6.57 0.49 -12.88
CA ILE A 105 7.59 1.01 -11.96
C ILE A 105 7.11 0.80 -10.53
N VAL A 106 7.90 0.14 -9.69
CA VAL A 106 7.69 0.09 -8.24
C VAL A 106 8.78 0.89 -7.55
N SER A 107 8.41 2.04 -7.00
CA SER A 107 9.36 2.95 -6.36
C SER A 107 9.72 2.50 -4.94
N SER A 108 10.88 2.95 -4.45
CA SER A 108 11.07 3.03 -3.00
C SER A 108 9.98 3.90 -2.37
N ALA A 109 9.77 3.71 -1.06
CA ALA A 109 8.93 4.61 -0.29
C ALA A 109 9.42 6.06 -0.39
N CYS A 110 8.48 7.00 -0.50
CA CYS A 110 8.72 8.43 -0.46
C CYS A 110 7.66 9.12 0.41
N HIS A 111 7.73 10.45 0.55
CA HIS A 111 6.83 11.22 1.41
C HIS A 111 6.13 12.36 0.68
N ASP A 112 5.04 12.84 1.27
CA ASP A 112 4.27 14.01 0.82
C ASP A 112 4.56 15.27 1.67
N LEU A 113 5.49 15.21 2.62
CA LEU A 113 5.80 16.32 3.52
C LEU A 113 6.21 17.60 2.77
N THR A 114 5.57 18.72 3.10
CA THR A 114 6.00 20.08 2.68
C THR A 114 7.07 20.60 3.64
N ASN A 115 8.22 21.05 3.13
CA ASN A 115 9.33 21.61 3.92
C ASN A 115 9.80 20.71 5.09
N ALA A 116 9.97 19.42 4.82
CA ALA A 116 10.44 18.47 5.83
C ALA A 116 11.85 18.83 6.34
N SER A 117 12.05 18.74 7.66
CA SER A 117 13.42 18.64 8.18
C SER A 117 14.07 17.37 7.64
N GLU A 118 15.41 17.38 7.54
CA GLU A 118 16.18 16.23 7.05
C GLU A 118 15.80 14.93 7.76
N THR A 119 15.69 14.96 9.10
CA THR A 119 15.29 13.79 9.89
C THR A 119 13.90 13.27 9.54
N LYS A 120 12.91 14.16 9.36
CA LYS A 120 11.54 13.75 9.00
C LYS A 120 11.48 13.17 7.60
N SER A 121 12.23 13.76 6.66
CA SER A 121 12.37 13.24 5.30
C SER A 121 12.97 11.84 5.32
N GLN A 122 14.11 11.64 6.00
CA GLN A 122 14.80 10.35 6.09
C GLN A 122 13.92 9.25 6.71
N LEU A 123 13.22 9.57 7.80
CA LEU A 123 12.28 8.65 8.48
C LEU A 123 11.06 8.28 7.62
N SER A 124 10.81 9.03 6.54
CA SER A 124 9.67 8.88 5.63
C SER A 124 10.09 8.51 4.20
N GLY A 125 11.32 8.05 3.99
CA GLY A 125 11.80 7.54 2.69
C GLY A 125 12.89 8.38 2.03
N GLY A 126 13.13 9.61 2.50
CA GLY A 126 14.25 10.46 2.09
C GLY A 126 14.05 11.22 0.77
N ARG A 127 12.94 10.99 0.08
CA ARG A 127 12.56 11.68 -1.17
C ARG A 127 11.09 12.07 -1.11
N SER A 128 10.72 13.16 -1.79
CA SER A 128 9.31 13.51 -1.97
C SER A 128 8.66 12.74 -3.11
N ALA A 129 7.33 12.67 -3.11
CA ALA A 129 6.56 12.16 -4.24
C ALA A 129 6.88 12.90 -5.54
N ALA A 130 6.97 14.24 -5.48
CA ALA A 130 7.32 15.07 -6.64
C ALA A 130 8.71 14.75 -7.21
N GLN A 131 9.73 14.62 -6.35
CA GLN A 131 11.09 14.24 -6.77
C GLN A 131 11.09 12.87 -7.46
N THR A 132 10.41 11.90 -6.86
CA THR A 132 10.29 10.54 -7.38
C THR A 132 9.63 10.52 -8.76
N LEU A 133 8.51 11.24 -8.92
CA LEU A 133 7.78 11.32 -10.19
C LEU A 133 8.59 12.05 -11.27
N HIS A 134 9.34 13.09 -10.90
CA HIS A 134 10.21 13.80 -11.83
C HIS A 134 11.34 12.89 -12.35
N GLU A 135 11.97 12.09 -11.48
CA GLU A 135 12.97 11.10 -11.87
C GLU A 135 12.41 10.05 -12.83
N ILE A 136 11.21 9.51 -12.52
CA ILE A 136 10.54 8.52 -13.38
C ILE A 136 10.19 9.12 -14.73
N LYS A 137 9.61 10.33 -14.76
CA LYS A 137 9.30 11.06 -16.00
C LYS A 137 10.53 11.22 -16.89
N ASN A 138 11.66 11.62 -16.32
CA ASN A 138 12.89 11.86 -17.09
C ASN A 138 13.53 10.56 -17.58
N ALA A 139 13.39 9.46 -16.84
CA ALA A 139 13.88 8.15 -17.26
C ALA A 139 13.02 7.53 -18.36
N TYR A 140 11.71 7.82 -18.37
CA TYR A 140 10.73 7.21 -19.28
C TYR A 140 9.93 8.25 -20.10
N PRO A 141 10.60 9.17 -20.85
CA PRO A 141 9.94 10.31 -21.49
C PRO A 141 9.06 9.96 -22.71
N HIS A 142 9.11 8.71 -23.19
CA HIS A 142 8.43 8.29 -24.42
C HIS A 142 7.61 7.01 -24.26
N GLN A 143 7.37 6.58 -23.02
CA GLN A 143 6.75 5.29 -22.73
C GLN A 143 5.40 5.47 -22.02
N GLN A 144 4.54 4.45 -22.14
CA GLN A 144 3.42 4.27 -21.24
C GLN A 144 3.96 3.67 -19.93
N VAL A 145 3.76 4.38 -18.83
CA VAL A 145 4.28 4.00 -17.51
C VAL A 145 3.12 3.90 -16.53
N LYS A 146 3.12 2.83 -15.73
CA LYS A 146 2.31 2.72 -14.51
C LYS A 146 3.25 2.69 -13.30
N ALA A 147 3.30 3.78 -12.54
CA ALA A 147 4.14 3.89 -11.36
C ALA A 147 3.34 3.59 -10.09
N LEU A 148 3.91 2.75 -9.23
CA LEU A 148 3.35 2.26 -7.98
C LEU A 148 4.29 2.69 -6.85
N ILE A 149 3.88 3.70 -6.10
CA ILE A 149 4.75 4.47 -5.21
C ILE A 149 4.20 4.41 -3.79
N PRO A 150 4.85 3.70 -2.86
CA PRO A 150 4.46 3.77 -1.45
C PRO A 150 4.72 5.18 -0.90
N ILE A 151 3.67 5.85 -0.42
CA ILE A 151 3.75 7.19 0.18
C ILE A 151 3.58 7.09 1.69
N ALA A 152 4.56 7.60 2.44
CA ALA A 152 4.40 7.92 3.85
C ALA A 152 3.63 9.25 3.95
N GLN A 153 2.34 9.19 4.27
CA GLN A 153 1.48 10.38 4.35
C GLN A 153 1.78 11.21 5.61
N SER A 154 1.88 12.51 5.41
CA SER A 154 2.02 13.51 6.46
C SER A 154 0.69 13.70 7.18
N ASN A 155 0.73 13.77 8.50
CA ASN A 155 -0.45 14.07 9.31
C ASN A 155 -0.47 15.55 9.69
N GLN A 156 -1.67 16.13 9.78
CA GLN A 156 -1.83 17.49 10.30
C GLN A 156 -1.54 17.57 11.81
N PHE A 157 -1.78 16.47 12.53
CA PHE A 157 -1.51 16.36 13.96
C PHE A 157 -0.13 15.72 14.16
N GLY A 158 0.89 16.56 14.36
CA GLY A 158 2.32 16.19 14.45
C GLY A 158 2.73 15.26 15.62
N LEU A 159 1.83 14.39 16.09
CA LEU A 159 2.04 13.41 17.15
C LEU A 159 2.72 12.11 16.65
N SER A 160 2.77 11.86 15.34
CA SER A 160 3.54 10.74 14.77
C SER A 160 4.57 11.26 13.78
N THR A 161 5.83 10.86 13.98
CA THR A 161 6.96 11.16 13.08
C THR A 161 7.00 10.23 11.87
N ARG A 162 6.17 9.18 11.84
CA ARG A 162 6.06 8.23 10.73
C ARG A 162 4.62 8.14 10.25
N GLY A 163 4.41 8.59 9.02
CA GLY A 163 3.13 8.58 8.33
C GLY A 163 2.45 7.22 8.27
N HIS A 164 1.17 7.25 7.93
CA HIS A 164 0.45 6.10 7.41
C HIS A 164 0.94 5.84 5.98
N PHE A 165 1.26 4.60 5.64
CA PHE A 165 1.66 4.25 4.28
C PHE A 165 0.42 3.99 3.43
N VAL A 166 0.39 4.59 2.25
CA VAL A 166 -0.58 4.28 1.19
C VAL A 166 0.17 3.98 -0.09
N LEU A 167 -0.50 3.34 -1.05
CA LEU A 167 0.07 3.18 -2.39
C LEU A 167 -0.49 4.24 -3.33
N LEU A 168 0.37 5.06 -3.93
CA LEU A 168 0.01 5.93 -5.03
C LEU A 168 0.23 5.19 -6.36
N GLU A 169 -0.85 4.95 -7.08
CA GLU A 169 -0.85 4.52 -8.48
C GLU A 169 -0.85 5.76 -9.38
N VAL A 170 0.06 5.82 -10.35
CA VAL A 170 0.17 6.93 -11.32
C VAL A 170 0.29 6.38 -12.72
N ASP A 171 -0.56 6.86 -13.62
CA ASP A 171 -0.46 6.59 -15.06
C ASP A 171 0.21 7.75 -15.75
N MET A 172 1.26 7.45 -16.51
CA MET A 172 1.96 8.40 -17.36
C MET A 172 2.02 7.91 -18.80
N ASN A 173 1.96 8.85 -19.74
CA ASN A 173 2.22 8.58 -21.14
C ASN A 173 3.17 9.65 -21.69
N ALA A 174 4.31 9.21 -22.23
CA ALA A 174 5.34 10.09 -22.79
C ALA A 174 5.75 11.21 -21.82
N GLY A 175 6.00 10.85 -20.56
CA GLY A 175 6.40 11.78 -19.51
C GLY A 175 5.30 12.71 -18.97
N LYS A 176 4.08 12.66 -19.52
CA LYS A 176 2.91 13.37 -19.00
C LYS A 176 2.16 12.49 -18.00
N ILE A 177 1.93 13.00 -16.80
CA ILE A 177 1.12 12.37 -15.75
C ILE A 177 -0.35 12.59 -16.08
N GLN A 178 -1.07 11.50 -16.40
CA GLN A 178 -2.46 11.55 -16.86
C GLN A 178 -3.44 11.45 -15.70
N SER A 179 -3.21 10.50 -14.80
CA SER A 179 -4.08 10.24 -13.65
C SER A 179 -3.28 9.68 -12.49
N ALA A 180 -3.81 9.87 -11.28
CA ALA A 180 -3.23 9.28 -10.09
C ALA A 180 -4.31 8.94 -9.06
N LYS A 181 -4.07 7.88 -8.30
CA LYS A 181 -4.99 7.36 -7.30
C LYS A 181 -4.23 6.81 -6.11
N ILE A 182 -4.74 7.07 -4.91
CA ILE A 182 -4.26 6.48 -3.66
C ILE A 182 -5.09 5.23 -3.36
N HIS A 183 -4.44 4.12 -3.04
CA HIS A 183 -5.07 2.96 -2.43
C HIS A 183 -4.78 2.95 -0.93
N ASP A 184 -5.82 3.13 -0.13
CA ASP A 184 -5.74 3.11 1.33
C ASP A 184 -6.35 1.82 1.90
N SER A 185 -5.50 1.03 2.56
CA SER A 185 -5.89 -0.22 3.18
C SER A 185 -6.79 -0.04 4.41
N LYS A 186 -6.84 1.14 5.04
CA LYS A 186 -7.59 1.37 6.29
C LYS A 186 -9.03 1.83 6.14
N GLY A 187 -9.53 1.98 4.92
CA GLY A 187 -10.96 2.23 4.69
C GLY A 187 -11.42 3.67 4.98
N GLY A 188 -10.54 4.66 4.85
CA GLY A 188 -10.92 6.09 4.75
C GLY A 188 -11.21 6.84 6.04
N LEU A 189 -11.36 6.15 7.17
CA LEU A 189 -11.49 6.82 8.47
C LEU A 189 -10.26 7.68 8.80
N LEU A 190 -9.09 7.29 8.32
CA LEU A 190 -7.87 8.08 8.48
C LEU A 190 -7.80 9.28 7.53
N ASP A 191 -8.52 9.28 6.41
CA ASP A 191 -8.41 10.37 5.43
C ASP A 191 -8.85 11.73 6.01
N THR A 192 -9.73 11.73 7.02
CA THR A 192 -10.06 12.95 7.79
C THR A 192 -8.88 13.59 8.52
N PHE A 193 -7.80 12.84 8.76
CA PHE A 193 -6.59 13.31 9.47
C PHE A 193 -5.41 13.59 8.54
N TYR A 194 -5.36 12.90 7.39
CA TYR A 194 -4.25 13.01 6.43
C TYR A 194 -4.62 13.89 5.23
N SER A 195 -5.89 13.92 4.80
CA SER A 195 -6.38 14.59 3.59
C SER A 195 -5.46 14.30 2.39
N GLY A 196 -4.99 13.06 2.27
CA GLY A 196 -3.75 12.77 1.58
C GLY A 196 -3.82 13.00 0.08
N ALA A 197 -4.98 12.75 -0.53
CA ALA A 197 -5.21 13.02 -1.94
C ALA A 197 -5.20 14.53 -2.26
N ALA A 198 -5.88 15.34 -1.45
CA ALA A 198 -5.90 16.79 -1.63
C ALA A 198 -4.50 17.39 -1.43
N HIS A 199 -3.81 16.98 -0.36
CA HIS A 199 -2.46 17.45 -0.03
C HIS A 199 -1.44 17.07 -1.11
N LEU A 200 -1.43 15.82 -1.58
CA LEU A 200 -0.57 15.41 -2.69
C LEU A 200 -0.94 16.13 -4.00
N THR A 201 -2.22 16.37 -4.27
CA THR A 201 -2.64 17.11 -5.48
C THR A 201 -2.03 18.51 -5.49
N GLU A 202 -2.18 19.25 -4.39
CA GLU A 202 -1.60 20.59 -4.24
C GLU A 202 -0.07 20.55 -4.38
N GLN A 203 0.59 19.59 -3.72
CA GLN A 203 2.04 19.44 -3.79
C GLN A 203 2.54 19.17 -5.21
N LEU A 204 1.89 18.28 -5.96
CA LEU A 204 2.29 17.94 -7.32
C LEU A 204 2.01 19.07 -8.30
N GLN A 205 0.88 19.76 -8.15
CA GLN A 205 0.55 20.94 -8.97
C GLN A 205 1.53 22.11 -8.74
N ALA A 206 2.05 22.25 -7.52
CA ALA A 206 3.05 23.25 -7.18
C ALA A 206 4.48 22.86 -7.58
N ALA A 207 4.73 21.60 -7.98
CA ALA A 207 6.07 21.12 -8.29
C ALA A 207 6.48 21.49 -9.73
N GLU A 208 7.59 22.22 -9.85
CA GLU A 208 8.17 22.55 -11.15
C GLU A 208 8.67 21.28 -11.87
N GLY A 209 8.51 21.25 -13.20
CA GLY A 209 9.05 20.18 -14.05
C GLY A 209 8.19 18.91 -14.13
N LEU A 210 7.09 18.81 -13.40
CA LEU A 210 6.05 17.81 -13.67
C LEU A 210 5.14 18.30 -14.82
N ASP A 211 4.78 17.40 -15.73
CA ASP A 211 3.79 17.68 -16.77
C ASP A 211 2.51 16.93 -16.38
N LEU A 212 1.51 17.66 -15.92
CA LEU A 212 0.26 17.11 -15.41
C LEU A 212 -0.86 17.32 -16.44
N ALA A 213 -1.87 16.47 -16.43
CA ALA A 213 -3.13 16.75 -17.12
C ALA A 213 -3.77 18.07 -16.61
N GLU A 214 -4.55 18.73 -17.47
CA GLU A 214 -5.16 20.04 -17.18
C GLU A 214 -6.08 19.99 -15.95
N ASP A 215 -6.80 18.89 -15.79
CA ASP A 215 -7.73 18.60 -14.71
C ASP A 215 -7.16 17.61 -13.69
N PHE A 216 -5.83 17.51 -13.57
CA PHE A 216 -5.17 16.55 -12.71
C PHE A 216 -5.61 16.69 -11.25
N VAL A 217 -6.18 15.61 -10.72
CA VAL A 217 -6.55 15.45 -9.32
C VAL A 217 -6.23 14.02 -8.88
N ILE A 218 -5.73 13.87 -7.66
CA ILE A 218 -5.58 12.57 -7.03
C ILE A 218 -6.89 12.18 -6.37
N THR A 219 -7.32 10.94 -6.58
CA THR A 219 -8.47 10.35 -5.87
C THR A 219 -8.00 9.29 -4.88
N THR A 220 -8.86 8.93 -3.91
CA THR A 220 -8.56 7.82 -2.98
C THR A 220 -9.57 6.70 -3.16
N GLU A 221 -9.07 5.48 -3.26
CA GLU A 221 -9.84 4.24 -3.21
C GLU A 221 -9.61 3.55 -1.85
N TYR A 222 -10.71 3.30 -1.16
CA TYR A 222 -10.73 2.78 0.20
C TYR A 222 -11.05 1.29 0.18
N HIS A 223 -10.10 0.45 0.62
CA HIS A 223 -10.26 -1.00 0.59
C HIS A 223 -10.74 -1.58 1.92
N GLY A 224 -10.24 -1.07 3.05
CA GLY A 224 -10.63 -1.57 4.37
C GLY A 224 -10.04 -2.94 4.74
N ASP A 225 -9.06 -3.45 3.98
CA ASP A 225 -8.38 -4.72 4.24
C ASP A 225 -7.54 -4.72 5.52
N GLN A 226 -7.11 -3.55 5.96
CA GLN A 226 -6.35 -3.35 7.18
C GLN A 226 -7.26 -2.83 8.29
N SER A 227 -7.31 -3.57 9.41
CA SER A 227 -7.96 -3.10 10.63
C SER A 227 -7.43 -1.73 11.06
N LEU A 228 -8.31 -0.84 11.50
CA LEU A 228 -7.94 0.49 12.00
C LEU A 228 -6.93 0.41 13.15
N LEU A 229 -7.07 -0.61 14.01
CA LEU A 229 -6.22 -0.89 15.16
C LEU A 229 -4.84 -1.46 14.76
N ASN A 230 -4.70 -1.95 13.53
CA ASN A 230 -3.41 -2.36 12.98
C ASN A 230 -2.63 -1.12 12.57
N GLY A 231 -1.65 -0.69 13.37
CA GLY A 231 -0.79 0.46 13.08
C GLY A 231 0.47 0.16 12.26
N ASN A 232 0.71 -1.11 11.93
CA ASN A 232 2.06 -1.59 11.58
C ASN A 232 2.19 -2.08 10.14
N ASP A 233 1.11 -2.55 9.52
CA ASP A 233 1.19 -3.27 8.24
C ASP A 233 0.86 -2.43 7.01
N CYS A 234 0.59 -1.12 7.15
CA CYS A 234 0.23 -0.27 6.01
C CYS A 234 1.29 -0.31 4.89
N GLY A 235 2.59 -0.35 5.23
CA GLY A 235 3.65 -0.53 4.23
C GLY A 235 3.65 -1.91 3.56
N ARG A 236 3.25 -2.97 4.28
CA ARG A 236 3.09 -4.32 3.69
C ARG A 236 1.90 -4.36 2.74
N PHE A 237 0.79 -3.72 3.11
CA PHE A 237 -0.37 -3.54 2.23
C PHE A 237 -0.01 -2.74 0.98
N SER A 238 0.81 -1.69 1.07
CA SER A 238 1.27 -0.98 -0.14
C SER A 238 2.05 -1.88 -1.10
N ALA A 239 2.94 -2.73 -0.58
CA ALA A 239 3.67 -3.70 -1.41
C ALA A 239 2.74 -4.78 -2.01
N TYR A 240 1.78 -5.25 -1.23
CA TYR A 240 0.77 -6.20 -1.66
C TYR A 240 -0.13 -5.63 -2.76
N TYR A 241 -0.63 -4.40 -2.60
CA TYR A 241 -1.42 -3.73 -3.64
C TYR A 241 -0.61 -3.48 -4.91
N ALA A 242 0.68 -3.17 -4.80
CA ALA A 242 1.54 -3.03 -5.98
C ALA A 242 1.62 -4.35 -6.75
N ASP A 243 1.85 -5.46 -6.05
CA ASP A 243 1.82 -6.81 -6.64
C ASP A 243 0.46 -7.11 -7.29
N LYS A 244 -0.63 -6.73 -6.63
CA LYS A 244 -1.98 -6.96 -7.16
C LYS A 244 -2.32 -6.15 -8.40
N ILE A 245 -1.89 -4.89 -8.46
CA ILE A 245 -2.11 -4.03 -9.63
C ILE A 245 -1.32 -4.55 -10.83
N ILE A 246 -0.08 -5.00 -10.62
CA ILE A 246 0.76 -5.60 -11.67
C ILE A 246 0.09 -6.84 -12.27
N HIS A 247 -0.59 -7.65 -11.45
CA HIS A 247 -1.27 -8.87 -11.90
C HIS A 247 -2.77 -8.66 -12.21
N ASN A 248 -3.23 -7.41 -12.29
CA ASN A 248 -4.62 -7.02 -12.58
C ASN A 248 -5.68 -7.77 -11.72
N ASN A 249 -5.40 -7.93 -10.43
CA ASN A 249 -6.25 -8.66 -9.49
C ASN A 249 -6.52 -7.88 -8.20
N LEU A 250 -6.37 -6.55 -8.22
CA LEU A 250 -6.67 -5.70 -7.05
C LEU A 250 -8.14 -5.81 -6.61
N SER A 251 -9.08 -6.04 -7.51
CA SER A 251 -10.50 -6.26 -7.18
C SER A 251 -10.76 -7.52 -6.34
N GLN A 252 -9.79 -8.43 -6.26
CA GLN A 252 -9.83 -9.64 -5.43
C GLN A 252 -9.06 -9.46 -4.12
N ALA A 253 -8.45 -8.29 -3.89
CA ALA A 253 -7.70 -8.01 -2.69
C ALA A 253 -8.61 -8.13 -1.45
N ASN A 254 -8.10 -8.81 -0.44
CA ASN A 254 -8.75 -8.95 0.85
C ASN A 254 -7.70 -9.25 1.93
N ALA A 255 -8.09 -9.14 3.20
CA ALA A 255 -7.20 -9.36 4.34
C ALA A 255 -6.57 -10.77 4.41
N VAL A 256 -7.28 -11.81 3.95
CA VAL A 256 -6.83 -13.21 4.01
C VAL A 256 -5.69 -13.43 3.01
N ASP A 257 -5.89 -12.98 1.78
CA ASP A 257 -4.89 -13.09 0.72
C ASP A 257 -3.67 -12.20 1.01
N ALA A 258 -3.88 -10.99 1.54
CA ALA A 258 -2.79 -10.14 2.02
C ALA A 258 -1.95 -10.83 3.11
N ARG A 259 -2.59 -11.58 4.02
CA ARG A 259 -1.89 -12.33 5.06
C ARG A 259 -0.99 -13.41 4.47
N ALA A 260 -1.50 -14.19 3.52
CA ALA A 260 -0.71 -15.22 2.84
C ALA A 260 0.50 -14.60 2.12
N PHE A 261 0.30 -13.48 1.43
CA PHE A 261 1.38 -12.70 0.83
C PHE A 261 2.40 -12.23 1.87
N PHE A 262 1.98 -11.76 3.04
CA PHE A 262 2.90 -11.34 4.09
C PHE A 262 3.76 -12.50 4.63
N GLU A 263 3.16 -13.69 4.79
CA GLU A 263 3.88 -14.88 5.22
C GLU A 263 4.94 -15.31 4.22
N GLU A 264 4.62 -15.23 2.93
CA GLU A 264 5.56 -15.59 1.88
C GLU A 264 6.71 -14.57 1.74
N LYS A 265 6.37 -13.28 1.74
CA LYS A 265 7.31 -12.21 1.34
C LYS A 265 8.00 -11.50 2.51
N PHE A 266 7.38 -11.46 3.70
CA PHE A 266 7.88 -10.67 4.84
C PHE A 266 8.31 -11.49 6.06
N LYS A 267 7.99 -12.79 6.13
CA LYS A 267 8.41 -13.64 7.26
C LYS A 267 9.92 -13.90 7.30
N LYS A 268 10.62 -13.73 6.17
CA LYS A 268 12.09 -13.84 6.08
C LYS A 268 12.84 -12.62 6.64
N THR A 269 12.16 -11.50 6.88
CA THR A 269 12.75 -10.22 7.31
C THR A 269 12.44 -9.85 8.76
N SER A 270 11.76 -10.72 9.50
CA SER A 270 11.39 -10.56 10.92
C SER A 270 12.24 -11.39 11.86
#